data_AF-A0A931VHJ8-F1
#
_entry.id   AF-A0A931VHJ8-F1
#
_cell.length_a   1.000
_cell.length_b   1.000
_cell.length_c   1.000
_cell.angle_alpha   90.00
_cell.angle_beta   90.00
_cell.angle_gamma   90.00
#
_symmetry.space_group_name_H-M   'P 1'
#
loop_
_entity.id
_entity.type
_entity.pdbx_description
1 polymer ?
#
loop_
_entity_poly.entity_id
_entity_poly.type
_entity_poly.pdbx_seq_one_letter_code
_entity_poly.pdbx_strand_id
1 'polypeptide(L)'
;MKMKILLSFLLAVILIFIFIPISWASDPLFEIYNDLKIGMTREEVYDIVGQYYPGHMAKIMHEMNGYETWHWNWPPEETRKENFNETAYLGIEFFQDSVSDAFYKFVSSSRVEIKRLYRCCKKEDEKF
;
A
#
# COMPACT_ATOMS: atom_id res chain seq x y z
N MET A 1 -13.81 30.62 -35.22
CA MET A 1 -13.37 30.99 -33.85
C MET A 1 -13.72 29.89 -32.83
N LYS A 2 -13.28 28.64 -33.05
CA LYS A 2 -13.61 27.48 -32.18
C LYS A 2 -12.44 26.52 -31.89
N MET A 3 -11.27 26.71 -32.51
CA MET A 3 -10.12 25.80 -32.38
C MET A 3 -9.14 26.13 -31.23
N LYS A 4 -9.22 27.34 -30.64
CA LYS A 4 -8.27 27.75 -29.58
C LYS A 4 -8.60 27.17 -28.20
N ILE A 5 -9.85 26.78 -27.95
CA ILE A 5 -10.30 26.32 -26.63
C ILE A 5 -9.91 24.86 -26.39
N LEU A 6 -9.94 24.01 -27.43
CA LEU A 6 -9.56 22.60 -27.29
C LEU A 6 -8.07 22.41 -26.95
N LEU A 7 -7.20 23.25 -27.52
CA LEU A 7 -5.76 23.16 -27.30
C LEU A 7 -5.36 23.55 -25.86
N SER A 8 -6.07 24.51 -25.27
CA SER A 8 -5.84 24.95 -23.88
C SER A 8 -6.24 23.90 -22.85
N PHE A 9 -7.31 23.12 -23.11
CA PHE A 9 -7.73 22.02 -22.23
C PHE A 9 -6.74 20.85 -22.27
N LEU A 10 -6.25 20.47 -23.46
CA LEU A 10 -5.28 19.39 -23.60
C LEU A 10 -3.94 19.74 -22.92
N LEU A 11 -3.51 21.02 -23.02
CA LEU A 11 -2.29 21.50 -22.36
C LEU A 11 -2.42 21.51 -20.83
N ALA A 12 -3.60 21.85 -20.30
CA ALA A 12 -3.86 21.84 -18.85
C ALA A 12 -3.84 20.43 -18.27
N VAL A 13 -4.39 19.44 -18.99
CA VAL A 13 -4.34 18.02 -18.56
C VAL A 13 -2.90 17.51 -18.57
N ILE A 14 -2.12 17.82 -19.61
CA ILE A 14 -0.70 17.43 -19.69
C ILE A 14 0.14 18.11 -18.60
N LEU A 15 -0.13 19.37 -18.26
CA LEU A 15 0.58 20.08 -17.19
C LEU A 15 0.33 19.49 -15.79
N ILE A 16 -0.85 18.91 -15.54
CA ILE A 16 -1.14 18.22 -14.26
C ILE A 16 -0.28 16.95 -14.13
N PHE A 17 0.01 16.23 -15.22
CA PHE A 17 0.86 15.02 -15.17
C PHE A 17 2.36 15.31 -15.06
N ILE A 18 2.83 16.51 -15.43
CA ILE A 18 4.27 16.86 -15.43
C ILE A 18 4.70 17.58 -14.14
N PHE A 19 3.76 18.20 -13.41
CA PHE A 19 4.05 19.02 -12.22
C PHE A 19 3.53 18.48 -10.90
N ILE A 20 3.04 17.24 -10.84
CA ILE A 20 3.03 16.54 -9.55
C ILE A 20 4.46 16.01 -9.40
N PRO A 21 5.33 16.62 -8.57
CA PRO A 21 6.54 15.93 -8.17
C PRO A 21 6.04 14.61 -7.58
N ILE A 22 6.30 13.49 -8.25
CA ILE A 22 6.22 12.19 -7.61
C ILE A 22 7.23 12.31 -6.49
N SER A 23 6.76 12.58 -5.28
CA SER A 23 7.60 12.62 -4.09
C SER A 23 8.06 11.20 -3.88
N TRP A 24 9.18 10.84 -4.48
CA TRP A 24 9.99 9.70 -4.06
C TRP A 24 10.57 10.04 -2.68
N ALA A 25 9.73 10.16 -1.63
CA ALA A 25 10.18 10.54 -0.29
C ALA A 25 9.15 10.34 0.85
N SER A 26 8.00 9.71 0.61
CA SER A 26 7.15 9.21 1.70
C SER A 26 6.72 7.80 1.37
N ASP A 27 6.99 6.88 2.30
CA ASP A 27 6.53 5.51 2.22
C ASP A 27 4.99 5.45 2.07
N PRO A 28 4.45 5.09 0.89
CA PRO A 28 3.00 5.06 0.66
C PRO A 28 2.33 3.92 1.42
N LEU A 29 3.08 2.89 1.83
CA LEU A 29 2.54 1.75 2.55
C LEU A 29 2.07 2.14 3.95
N PHE A 30 2.66 3.20 4.52
CA PHE A 30 2.23 3.72 5.81
C PHE A 30 0.84 4.35 5.74
N GLU A 31 0.56 5.14 4.70
CA GLU A 31 -0.76 5.75 4.49
C GLU A 31 -1.82 4.70 4.18
N ILE A 32 -1.48 3.72 3.32
CA ILE A 32 -2.36 2.57 3.08
C ILE A 32 -2.69 1.88 4.41
N TYR A 33 -1.68 1.56 5.24
CA TYR A 33 -1.90 0.93 6.54
C TYR A 33 -2.83 1.73 7.45
N ASN A 34 -2.71 3.06 7.50
CA ASN A 34 -3.55 3.90 8.36
C ASN A 34 -5.03 3.90 7.94
N ASP A 35 -5.30 3.72 6.65
CA ASP A 35 -6.66 3.67 6.10
C ASP A 35 -7.30 2.28 6.16
N LEU A 36 -6.49 1.22 6.31
CA LEU A 36 -6.98 -0.15 6.46
C LEU A 36 -7.82 -0.35 7.72
N LYS A 37 -8.88 -1.15 7.58
CA LYS A 37 -9.74 -1.60 8.68
C LYS A 37 -10.03 -3.09 8.53
N ILE A 38 -10.13 -3.78 9.66
CA ILE A 38 -10.61 -5.16 9.71
C ILE A 38 -12.01 -5.23 9.09
N GLY A 39 -12.24 -6.25 8.27
CA GLY A 39 -13.51 -6.47 7.60
C GLY A 39 -13.64 -5.78 6.24
N MET A 40 -12.69 -4.92 5.85
CA MET A 40 -12.67 -4.36 4.49
C MET A 40 -12.58 -5.47 3.45
N THR A 41 -13.25 -5.30 2.32
CA THR A 41 -13.18 -6.24 1.21
C THR A 41 -11.88 -6.10 0.44
N ARG A 42 -11.54 -7.08 -0.39
CA ARG A 42 -10.42 -6.98 -1.33
C ARG A 42 -10.54 -5.78 -2.28
N GLU A 43 -11.74 -5.47 -2.73
CA GLU A 43 -12.02 -4.33 -3.62
C GLU A 43 -11.72 -3.00 -2.92
N GLU A 44 -12.19 -2.84 -1.67
CA GLU A 44 -11.90 -1.64 -0.86
C GLU A 44 -10.39 -1.47 -0.63
N VAL A 45 -9.67 -2.57 -0.38
CA VAL A 45 -8.21 -2.53 -0.24
C VAL A 45 -7.54 -2.13 -1.57
N TYR A 46 -7.98 -2.67 -2.70
CA TYR A 46 -7.45 -2.29 -4.01
C TYR A 46 -7.66 -0.81 -4.31
N ASP A 47 -8.82 -0.26 -3.97
CA ASP A 47 -9.12 1.17 -4.17
C ASP A 47 -8.21 2.06 -3.31
N ILE A 48 -7.94 1.70 -2.05
CA ILE A 48 -7.00 2.42 -1.18
C ILE A 48 -5.59 2.35 -1.76
N VAL A 49 -5.13 1.15 -2.14
CA VAL A 49 -3.79 0.97 -2.72
C VAL A 49 -3.66 1.77 -4.03
N GLY A 50 -4.69 1.79 -4.87
CA GLY A 50 -4.70 2.55 -6.12
C GLY A 50 -4.58 4.06 -5.93
N GLN A 51 -5.03 4.59 -4.79
CA GLN A 51 -4.90 6.02 -4.47
C GLN A 51 -3.47 6.40 -4.07
N TYR A 52 -2.82 5.58 -3.24
CA TYR A 52 -1.51 5.92 -2.65
C TYR A 52 -0.31 5.29 -3.39
N TYR A 53 -0.52 4.14 -4.04
CA TYR A 53 0.54 3.39 -4.69
C TYR A 53 0.09 2.85 -6.07
N PRO A 54 -0.28 3.76 -7.00
CA PRO A 54 -0.89 3.40 -8.28
C PRO A 54 0.04 2.56 -9.15
N GLY A 55 -0.51 1.53 -9.79
CA GLY A 55 0.22 0.65 -10.70
C GLY A 55 1.08 -0.42 -10.01
N HIS A 56 1.12 -0.45 -8.68
CA HIS A 56 1.86 -1.46 -7.92
C HIS A 56 0.93 -2.58 -7.42
N MET A 57 1.11 -3.77 -8.01
CA MET A 57 0.36 -4.96 -7.62
C MET A 57 0.97 -5.65 -6.40
N ALA A 58 0.10 -6.25 -5.59
CA ALA A 58 0.54 -7.07 -4.48
C ALA A 58 1.18 -8.37 -4.99
N LYS A 59 2.16 -8.87 -4.25
CA LYS A 59 2.59 -10.26 -4.37
C LYS A 59 1.72 -11.11 -3.46
N ILE A 60 1.07 -12.13 -4.02
CA ILE A 60 0.33 -13.13 -3.25
C ILE A 60 1.34 -14.12 -2.67
N MET A 61 1.40 -14.24 -1.34
CA MET A 61 2.41 -15.06 -0.65
C MET A 61 1.87 -16.42 -0.20
N HIS A 62 0.63 -16.46 0.28
CA HIS A 62 -0.01 -17.67 0.78
C HIS A 62 -1.49 -17.66 0.43
N GLU A 63 -2.02 -18.81 0.05
CA GLU A 63 -3.46 -19.07 -0.09
C GLU A 63 -3.75 -20.46 0.51
N MET A 64 -4.39 -20.51 1.68
CA MET A 64 -4.69 -21.76 2.39
C MET A 64 -6.00 -21.64 3.17
N ASN A 65 -6.89 -22.63 3.04
CA ASN A 65 -8.09 -22.76 3.88
C ASN A 65 -8.95 -21.48 3.99
N GLY A 66 -9.09 -20.74 2.88
CA GLY A 66 -9.86 -19.49 2.82
C GLY A 66 -9.12 -18.26 3.31
N TYR A 67 -7.84 -18.40 3.70
CA TYR A 67 -6.93 -17.29 3.96
C TYR A 67 -6.09 -16.97 2.73
N GLU A 68 -5.83 -15.69 2.50
CA GLU A 68 -4.92 -15.20 1.45
C GLU A 68 -4.11 -14.03 1.97
N THR A 69 -2.80 -13.99 1.72
CA THR A 69 -1.92 -12.89 2.16
C THR A 69 -1.32 -12.14 0.98
N TRP A 70 -1.55 -10.83 0.94
CA TRP A 70 -1.04 -9.90 -0.07
C TRP A 70 0.07 -9.03 0.49
N HIS A 71 1.17 -8.91 -0.25
CA HIS A 71 2.36 -8.19 0.19
C HIS A 71 2.74 -7.09 -0.79
N TRP A 72 3.08 -5.93 -0.25
CA TRP A 72 3.74 -4.84 -0.98
C TRP A 72 5.06 -4.45 -0.32
N ASN A 73 5.98 -4.01 -1.17
CA ASN A 73 7.29 -3.52 -0.78
C ASN A 73 7.47 -2.09 -1.26
N TRP A 74 8.13 -1.27 -0.45
CA TRP A 74 8.61 0.05 -0.84
C TRP A 74 10.09 0.20 -0.42
N PRO A 75 10.98 0.76 -1.25
CA PRO A 75 10.78 0.95 -2.68
C PRO A 75 10.46 -0.39 -3.39
N PRO A 76 9.73 -0.34 -4.52
CA PRO A 76 9.43 -1.53 -5.30
C PRO A 76 10.71 -2.22 -5.76
N GLU A 77 10.72 -3.56 -5.83
CA GLU A 77 11.93 -4.36 -6.06
C GLU A 77 12.71 -3.94 -7.29
N GLU A 78 12.01 -3.60 -8.38
CA GLU A 78 12.57 -3.12 -9.65
C GLU A 78 13.38 -1.83 -9.53
N THR A 79 13.04 -1.02 -8.51
CA THR A 79 13.64 0.30 -8.26
C THR A 79 14.59 0.29 -7.06
N ARG A 80 14.69 -0.84 -6.38
CA ARG A 80 15.56 -1.04 -5.21
C ARG A 80 17.01 -1.10 -5.69
N LYS A 81 17.64 0.07 -5.78
CA LYS A 81 19.09 0.19 -5.92
C LYS A 81 19.75 -0.29 -4.63
N GLU A 82 20.99 -0.80 -4.73
CA GLU A 82 21.79 -1.30 -3.60
C GLU A 82 21.97 -0.29 -2.44
N ASN A 83 21.65 0.99 -2.67
CA ASN A 83 21.87 2.10 -1.73
C ASN A 83 20.60 2.66 -1.07
N PHE A 84 19.45 1.96 -1.13
CA PHE A 84 18.28 2.40 -0.38
C PHE A 84 18.45 2.08 1.11
N ASN A 85 18.66 3.14 1.91
CA ASN A 85 18.81 3.06 3.36
C ASN A 85 17.48 2.86 4.09
N GLU A 86 16.35 2.87 3.38
CA GLU A 86 15.01 2.75 3.92
C GLU A 86 14.18 1.76 3.10
N THR A 87 13.48 0.86 3.79
CA THR A 87 12.55 -0.10 3.20
C THR A 87 11.30 -0.22 4.05
N ALA A 88 10.17 -0.46 3.40
CA ALA A 88 8.90 -0.70 4.03
C ALA A 88 8.20 -1.91 3.43
N TYR A 89 7.38 -2.55 4.26
CA TYR A 89 6.67 -3.77 3.97
C TYR A 89 5.26 -3.65 4.53
N LEU A 90 4.26 -3.97 3.70
CA LEU A 90 2.87 -4.09 4.11
C LEU A 90 2.38 -5.47 3.73
N GLY A 91 1.92 -6.24 4.71
CA GLY A 91 1.22 -7.50 4.49
C GLY A 91 -0.22 -7.37 4.97
N ILE A 92 -1.16 -7.81 4.14
CA ILE A 92 -2.59 -7.83 4.44
C ILE A 92 -3.06 -9.26 4.30
N GLU A 93 -3.68 -9.80 5.33
CA GLU A 93 -4.32 -11.10 5.31
C GLU A 93 -5.82 -10.92 5.14
N PHE A 94 -6.41 -11.73 4.27
CA PHE A 94 -7.84 -11.83 4.04
C PHE A 94 -8.33 -13.20 4.49
N PHE A 95 -9.49 -13.24 5.13
CA PHE A 95 -10.28 -14.46 5.33
C PHE A 95 -11.62 -14.33 4.63
N GLN A 96 -11.94 -15.27 3.73
CA GLN A 96 -13.22 -15.28 2.98
C GLN A 96 -13.57 -13.92 2.35
N ASP A 97 -12.59 -13.23 1.77
CA ASP A 97 -12.69 -11.91 1.12
C ASP A 97 -12.64 -10.66 2.01
N SER A 98 -12.50 -10.83 3.33
CA SER A 98 -12.43 -9.69 4.27
C SER A 98 -11.07 -9.62 4.98
N VAL A 99 -10.54 -8.41 5.16
CA VAL A 99 -9.29 -8.19 5.91
C VAL A 99 -9.40 -8.77 7.32
N SER A 100 -8.58 -9.78 7.63
CA SER A 100 -8.50 -10.45 8.94
C SER A 100 -7.39 -9.90 9.81
N ASP A 101 -6.28 -9.50 9.19
CA ASP A 101 -5.08 -8.94 9.82
C ASP A 101 -4.32 -8.08 8.81
N ALA A 102 -3.54 -7.12 9.29
CA ALA A 102 -2.55 -6.44 8.48
C ALA A 102 -1.35 -6.04 9.33
N PHE A 103 -0.16 -6.08 8.75
CA PHE A 103 1.05 -5.60 9.41
C PHE A 103 1.82 -4.65 8.50
N TYR A 104 2.41 -3.65 9.13
CA TYR A 104 3.31 -2.70 8.50
C TYR A 104 4.66 -2.76 9.20
N LYS A 105 5.74 -2.75 8.41
CA LYS A 105 7.11 -2.70 8.93
C LYS A 105 7.94 -1.72 8.11
N PHE A 106 8.57 -0.78 8.79
CA PHE A 106 9.58 0.12 8.25
C PHE A 106 10.95 -0.20 8.82
N VAL A 107 11.98 -0.16 7.97
CA VAL A 107 13.37 -0.36 8.34
C VAL A 107 14.20 0.75 7.73
N SER A 108 15.07 1.35 8.55
CA SER A 108 16.09 2.28 8.11
C SER A 108 17.40 2.02 8.86
N SER A 109 18.46 2.75 8.53
CA SER A 109 19.73 2.68 9.27
C SER A 109 19.63 3.09 10.74
N SER A 110 18.63 3.90 11.11
CA SER A 110 18.48 4.46 12.46
C SER A 110 17.25 3.99 13.23
N ARG A 111 16.27 3.37 12.56
CA ARG A 111 15.02 2.92 13.20
C ARG A 111 14.40 1.71 12.51
N VAL A 112 13.73 0.90 13.33
CA VAL A 112 12.77 -0.13 12.90
C VAL A 112 11.43 0.20 13.54
N GLU A 113 10.38 0.24 12.74
CA GLU A 113 9.00 0.47 13.20
C GLU A 113 8.13 -0.70 12.72
N ILE A 114 7.27 -1.21 13.61
CA ILE A 114 6.35 -2.29 13.31
C ILE A 114 4.98 -1.91 13.87
N LYS A 115 3.95 -2.01 13.02
CA LYS A 115 2.55 -1.83 13.39
C LYS A 115 1.73 -3.04 12.94
N ARG A 116 0.64 -3.30 13.65
CA ARG A 116 -0.28 -4.40 13.34
C ARG A 116 -1.72 -4.00 13.60
N LEU A 117 -2.57 -4.26 12.61
CA LEU A 117 -4.00 -4.13 12.64
C LEU A 117 -4.58 -5.53 12.85
N TYR A 118 -4.89 -5.90 14.08
CA TYR A 118 -5.50 -7.19 14.39
C TYR A 118 -6.97 -7.01 14.75
N ARG A 119 -7.78 -8.03 14.41
CA ARG A 119 -9.12 -8.18 15.00
C ARG A 119 -8.96 -8.47 16.49
N CYS A 120 -9.25 -7.49 17.34
CA CYS A 120 -9.30 -7.72 18.78
C CYS A 120 -10.46 -8.69 19.05
N CYS A 121 -10.11 -9.96 19.28
CA CYS A 121 -10.79 -10.97 20.10
C CYS A 121 -10.25 -12.38 19.73
N LYS A 122 -9.11 -12.73 20.31
CA LYS A 122 -8.93 -14.04 20.95
C LYS A 122 -8.24 -13.78 22.30
N LYS A 123 -9.05 -13.44 23.30
CA LYS A 123 -8.74 -13.86 24.67
C LYS A 123 -8.93 -15.37 24.68
N GLU A 124 -7.85 -16.11 24.62
CA GLU A 124 -7.75 -17.46 25.19
C GLU A 124 -6.26 -17.81 25.28
N ASP A 125 -5.73 -17.62 26.49
CA ASP A 125 -4.73 -18.42 27.17
C ASP A 125 -3.62 -19.09 26.33
N GLU A 126 -2.48 -18.40 26.21
CA GLU A 126 -1.19 -19.10 26.28
C GLU A 126 -0.32 -18.42 27.34
N LYS A 127 -0.39 -19.00 28.54
CA LYS A 127 0.67 -18.88 29.55
C LYS A 127 1.93 -19.53 28.99
N PHE A 128 3.02 -18.78 28.94
CA PHE A 128 4.36 -19.33 29.05
C PHE A 128 4.79 -19.29 30.51
#